data_AF-A0A8T4SB77-F1
#
_entry.id   AF-A0A8T4SB77-F1
#
_cell.length_a   1.000
_cell.length_b   1.000
_cell.length_c   1.000
_cell.angle_alpha   90.00
_cell.angle_beta   90.00
_cell.angle_gamma   90.00
#
_symmetry.space_group_name_H-M   'P 1'
#
loop_
_entity.id
_entity.type
_entity.pdbx_description
1 polymer ?
#
loop_
_entity_poly.entity_id
_entity_poly.type
_entity_poly.pdbx_seq_one_letter_code
_entity_poly.pdbx_strand_id
1 'polypeptide(L)'
;RQLRIKMLKKMVTNPEGEEWCISKHLLASSMRLIEVGTKELAQEKKEEASESFGSAFELYSMFFAINLRMIGTKSLPEKNKGIKNRFSAIVKKIVDCCREW
;
A
#
# COMPACT_ATOMS: atom_id res chain seq x y z
N ARG A 1 4.37 15.95 14.04
CA ARG A 1 3.04 15.76 13.40
C ARG A 1 2.94 16.43 12.01
N GLN A 2 3.31 17.70 11.85
CA GLN A 2 3.14 18.41 10.57
C GLN A 2 3.96 17.89 9.40
N LEU A 3 5.19 17.41 9.63
CA LEU A 3 6.04 16.83 8.58
C LEU A 3 5.36 15.64 7.87
N ARG A 4 4.77 14.72 8.63
CA ARG A 4 4.00 13.57 8.09
C ARG A 4 2.86 14.01 7.19
N ILE A 5 2.14 15.05 7.60
CA ILE A 5 1.02 15.61 6.82
C ILE A 5 1.54 16.23 5.52
N LYS A 6 2.62 17.02 5.61
CA LYS A 6 3.27 17.64 4.44
C LYS A 6 3.72 16.61 3.41
N MET A 7 4.32 15.51 3.86
CA MET A 7 4.78 14.44 2.96
C MET A 7 3.62 13.63 2.39
N LEU A 8 2.60 13.31 3.20
CA LEU A 8 1.43 12.57 2.71
C LEU A 8 0.66 13.35 1.64
N LYS A 9 0.53 14.68 1.78
CA LYS A 9 -0.09 15.55 0.77
C LYS A 9 0.61 15.54 -0.59
N LYS A 10 1.88 15.13 -0.68
CA LYS A 10 2.58 14.96 -1.96
C LYS A 10 2.12 13.73 -2.73
N MET A 11 1.53 12.75 -2.05
CA MET A 11 1.10 11.48 -2.63
C MET A 11 -0.42 11.37 -2.72
N VAL A 12 -1.14 11.93 -1.74
CA VAL A 12 -2.60 11.90 -1.64
C VAL A 12 -3.14 13.27 -2.05
N THR A 13 -3.59 13.41 -3.29
CA THR A 13 -4.13 14.66 -3.84
C THR A 13 -5.66 14.65 -3.82
N ASN A 14 -6.27 15.68 -3.23
CA ASN A 14 -7.72 15.86 -3.13
C ASN A 14 -8.49 14.63 -2.61
N PRO A 15 -8.19 14.15 -1.39
CA PRO A 15 -8.92 13.03 -0.79
C PRO A 15 -10.38 13.40 -0.55
N GLU A 16 -11.31 12.55 -0.98
CA GLU A 16 -12.75 12.72 -0.71
C GLU A 16 -13.18 11.85 0.48
N GLY A 17 -13.84 12.45 1.47
CA GLY A 17 -14.37 11.72 2.64
C GLY A 17 -13.27 11.00 3.46
N GLU A 18 -13.40 9.68 3.61
CA GLU A 18 -12.52 8.85 4.45
C GLU A 18 -11.20 8.46 3.78
N GLU A 19 -10.99 8.79 2.50
CA GLU A 19 -9.79 8.43 1.73
C GLU A 19 -8.48 8.87 2.39
N TRP A 20 -8.49 10.06 2.99
CA TRP A 20 -7.34 10.58 3.74
C TRP A 20 -7.02 9.71 4.96
N CYS A 21 -8.06 9.29 5.68
CA CYS A 21 -7.94 8.46 6.87
C CYS A 21 -7.49 7.04 6.53
N ILE A 22 -8.05 6.45 5.47
CA ILE A 22 -7.67 5.11 5.01
C ILE A 22 -6.23 5.13 4.49
N SER A 23 -5.89 6.10 3.63
CA SER A 23 -4.55 6.22 3.03
C SER A 23 -3.45 6.39 4.07
N LYS A 24 -3.67 7.24 5.09
CA LYS A 24 -2.67 7.41 6.16
C LYS A 24 -2.45 6.11 6.96
N HIS A 25 -3.50 5.31 7.16
CA HIS A 25 -3.44 4.07 7.94
C HIS A 25 -2.80 2.94 7.14
N LEU A 26 -3.19 2.77 5.88
CA LEU A 26 -2.58 1.79 4.96
C LEU A 26 -1.08 2.03 4.80
N LEU A 27 -0.68 3.27 4.49
CA LEU A 27 0.72 3.60 4.32
C LEU A 27 1.52 3.43 5.62
N ALA A 28 0.98 3.84 6.77
CA ALA A 28 1.66 3.68 8.06
C ALA A 28 1.83 2.20 8.45
N SER A 29 0.79 1.39 8.29
CA SER A 29 0.83 -0.05 8.57
C SER A 29 1.79 -0.79 7.64
N SER A 30 1.78 -0.46 6.34
CA SER A 30 2.73 -1.01 5.36
C SER A 30 4.18 -0.73 5.76
N MET A 31 4.52 0.52 6.08
CA MET A 31 5.88 0.89 6.50
C MET A 31 6.30 0.20 7.80
N ARG A 32 5.36 -0.02 8.72
CA ARG A 32 5.64 -0.74 9.97
C ARG A 32 5.93 -2.22 9.72
N LEU A 33 5.18 -2.87 8.83
CA LEU A 33 5.43 -4.25 8.44
C LEU A 33 6.77 -4.41 7.71
N ILE A 34 7.18 -3.44 6.90
CA ILE A 34 8.52 -3.43 6.27
C ILE A 34 9.62 -3.38 7.35
N GLU A 35 9.45 -2.53 8.38
CA GLU A 35 10.41 -2.46 9.49
C GLU A 35 10.49 -3.79 10.27
N VAL A 36 9.33 -4.41 10.54
CA VAL A 36 9.27 -5.71 11.23
C VAL A 36 9.90 -6.82 10.37
N GLY A 37 9.53 -6.91 9.09
CA GLY A 37 10.12 -7.89 8.16
C GLY A 37 11.63 -7.74 8.01
N THR A 38 12.14 -6.50 8.03
CA THR A 38 13.60 -6.25 8.02
C THR A 38 14.27 -6.78 9.29
N LYS A 39 13.62 -6.64 10.45
CA LYS A 39 14.13 -7.17 11.73
C LYS A 39 14.09 -8.70 11.78
N GLU A 40 13.02 -9.31 11.27
CA GLU A 40 12.90 -10.78 11.14
C GLU A 40 13.99 -11.33 10.21
N LEU A 41 14.20 -10.67 9.06
CA LEU A 41 15.24 -11.05 8.12
C LEU A 41 16.65 -10.96 8.74
N ALA A 42 16.92 -9.92 9.53
CA ALA A 42 18.18 -9.77 10.27
C ALA A 42 18.39 -10.85 11.34
N GLN A 43 17.32 -11.51 11.79
CA GLN A 43 17.34 -12.65 12.70
C GLN A 43 17.30 -14.00 11.97
N GLU A 44 17.49 -14.02 10.65
CA GLU A 44 17.40 -15.19 9.78
C GLU A 44 16.02 -15.89 9.77
N LYS A 45 14.97 -15.21 10.26
CA LYS A 45 13.57 -15.66 10.26
C LYS A 45 12.92 -15.38 8.91
N LYS A 46 13.31 -16.17 7.91
CA LYS A 46 12.96 -15.91 6.50
C LYS A 46 11.48 -16.08 6.20
N GLU A 47 10.79 -17.00 6.88
CA GLU A 47 9.37 -17.27 6.64
C GLU A 47 8.50 -16.13 7.17
N GLU A 48 8.73 -15.71 8.41
CA GLU A 48 8.05 -14.59 9.06
C GLU A 48 8.34 -13.27 8.32
N ALA A 49 9.60 -13.05 7.93
CA ALA A 49 9.96 -11.89 7.12
C ALA A 49 9.20 -11.87 5.79
N SER A 50 9.06 -13.02 5.12
CA SER A 50 8.29 -13.13 3.88
C SER A 50 6.81 -12.81 4.09
N GLU A 51 6.21 -13.26 5.19
CA GLU A 51 4.83 -12.92 5.55
C GLU A 51 4.65 -11.42 5.81
N SER A 52 5.56 -10.83 6.59
CA SER A 52 5.59 -9.39 6.88
C SER A 52 5.72 -8.56 5.60
N PHE A 53 6.63 -8.92 4.69
CA PHE A 53 6.80 -8.22 3.42
C PHE A 53 5.61 -8.42 2.47
N GLY A 54 5.04 -9.62 2.40
CA GLY A 54 3.85 -9.89 1.61
C GLY A 54 2.66 -9.03 2.07
N SER A 55 2.40 -9.00 3.37
CA SER A 55 1.36 -8.16 3.97
C SER A 55 1.62 -6.67 3.76
N ALA A 56 2.87 -6.23 3.89
CA ALA A 56 3.26 -4.84 3.62
C ALA A 56 2.97 -4.42 2.18
N PHE A 57 3.27 -5.32 1.23
CA PHE A 57 3.05 -5.10 -0.19
C PHE A 57 1.57 -5.02 -0.56
N GLU A 58 0.73 -5.85 0.06
CA GLU A 58 -0.73 -5.76 -0.11
C GLU A 58 -1.28 -4.41 0.35
N LEU A 59 -0.91 -3.95 1.55
CA LEU A 59 -1.34 -2.65 2.08
C LEU A 59 -0.81 -1.47 1.24
N TYR A 60 0.44 -1.54 0.78
CA TYR A 60 1.04 -0.53 -0.09
C TYR A 60 0.27 -0.43 -1.42
N SER A 61 -0.03 -1.58 -2.01
CA SER A 61 -0.77 -1.64 -3.27
C SER A 61 -2.21 -1.13 -3.12
N MET A 62 -2.88 -1.42 -1.98
CA MET A 62 -4.18 -0.82 -1.67
C MET A 62 -4.11 0.70 -1.54
N PHE A 63 -3.05 1.23 -0.91
CA PHE A 63 -2.84 2.68 -0.83
C PHE A 63 -2.78 3.32 -2.22
N PHE A 64 -2.02 2.75 -3.15
CA PHE A 64 -1.96 3.29 -4.51
C PHE A 64 -3.25 3.07 -5.30
N ALA A 65 -3.94 1.95 -5.11
CA ALA A 65 -5.21 1.70 -5.79
C ALA A 65 -6.27 2.77 -5.49
N ILE A 66 -6.34 3.22 -4.23
CA ILE A 66 -7.23 4.31 -3.80
C ILE A 66 -6.73 5.65 -4.37
N ASN A 67 -5.45 5.97 -4.19
CA ASN A 67 -4.93 7.30 -4.56
C ASN A 67 -4.81 7.53 -6.08
N LEU A 68 -4.63 6.47 -6.88
CA LEU A 68 -4.67 6.53 -8.35
C LEU A 68 -6.10 6.45 -8.91
N ARG A 69 -7.13 6.51 -8.05
CA ARG A 69 -8.56 6.37 -8.40
C ARG A 69 -8.86 5.10 -9.21
N MET A 70 -8.03 4.07 -9.06
CA MET A 70 -8.22 2.78 -9.73
C MET A 70 -9.36 1.98 -9.08
N ILE A 71 -9.60 2.23 -7.79
CA ILE A 71 -10.65 1.63 -6.97
C ILE A 71 -11.18 2.75 -6.05
N GLY A 72 -12.47 3.08 -6.13
CA GLY A 72 -13.09 3.99 -5.15
C GLY A 72 -13.28 3.29 -3.80
N THR A 73 -13.34 4.04 -2.70
CA THR A 73 -13.51 3.50 -1.32
C THR A 73 -14.72 2.56 -1.18
N LYS A 74 -15.78 2.77 -1.96
CA LYS A 74 -16.99 1.93 -2.02
C LYS A 74 -16.80 0.56 -2.68
N SER A 75 -15.65 0.32 -3.31
CA SER A 75 -15.39 -0.87 -4.13
C SER A 75 -14.31 -1.80 -3.57
N LEU A 76 -13.98 -1.67 -2.28
CA LEU A 76 -13.13 -2.63 -1.57
C LEU A 76 -13.86 -3.98 -1.49
N PRO A 77 -13.45 -5.01 -2.25
CA PRO A 77 -14.23 -6.24 -2.35
C PRO A 77 -13.93 -7.18 -1.18
N GLU A 78 -14.99 -7.78 -0.64
CA GLU A 78 -14.87 -8.99 0.17
C GLU A 78 -14.47 -10.17 -0.74
N LYS A 79 -13.25 -10.67 -0.53
CA LYS A 79 -12.65 -11.95 -0.96
C LYS A 79 -12.94 -12.52 -2.38
N ASN A 80 -11.80 -12.86 -3.02
CA ASN A 80 -11.51 -14.01 -3.89
C ASN A 80 -11.53 -13.86 -5.42
N LYS A 81 -10.40 -14.27 -6.02
CA LYS A 81 -10.04 -14.45 -7.44
C LYS A 81 -10.00 -13.20 -8.35
N GLY A 82 -10.98 -12.31 -8.33
CA GLY A 82 -10.97 -11.10 -9.17
C GLY A 82 -9.89 -10.07 -8.77
N ILE A 83 -9.53 -10.07 -7.48
CA ILE A 83 -8.54 -9.15 -6.90
C ILE A 83 -7.15 -9.41 -7.46
N LYS A 84 -6.69 -10.66 -7.62
CA LYS A 84 -5.31 -10.94 -8.09
C LYS A 84 -5.04 -10.39 -9.50
N ASN A 85 -6.01 -10.48 -10.41
CA ASN A 85 -5.87 -9.94 -11.76
C ASN A 85 -5.90 -8.40 -11.77
N ARG A 86 -6.79 -7.78 -10.97
CA ARG A 86 -6.83 -6.31 -10.83
C ARG A 86 -5.60 -5.77 -10.09
N PHE A 87 -5.12 -6.50 -9.09
CA PHE A 87 -3.94 -6.20 -8.30
C PHE A 87 -2.68 -6.33 -9.15
N SER A 88 -2.57 -7.37 -9.97
CA SER A 88 -1.51 -7.48 -10.98
C SER A 88 -1.53 -6.29 -11.95
N ALA A 89 -2.71 -5.84 -12.38
CA ALA A 89 -2.83 -4.65 -13.23
C ALA A 89 -2.48 -3.35 -12.48
N ILE A 90 -2.83 -3.22 -11.20
CA ILE A 90 -2.43 -2.09 -10.33
C ILE A 90 -0.93 -2.07 -10.12
N VAL A 91 -0.34 -3.20 -9.73
CA VAL A 91 1.12 -3.36 -9.55
C VAL A 91 1.84 -3.06 -10.85
N LYS A 92 1.33 -3.54 -12.00
CA LYS A 92 1.92 -3.23 -13.30
C LYS A 92 1.89 -1.71 -13.57
N LYS A 93 0.77 -1.04 -13.32
CA LYS A 93 0.70 0.43 -13.46
C LYS A 93 1.61 1.18 -12.49
N ILE A 94 1.75 0.71 -11.25
CA ILE A 94 2.66 1.31 -10.26
C ILE A 94 4.12 1.11 -10.70
N VAL A 95 4.48 -0.11 -11.12
CA VAL A 95 5.82 -0.45 -11.62
C VAL A 95 6.13 0.33 -12.89
N ASP A 96 5.18 0.48 -13.81
CA ASP A 96 5.33 1.30 -15.01
C ASP A 96 5.53 2.78 -14.64
N CYS A 97 4.78 3.35 -13.69
CA CYS A 97 5.03 4.70 -13.17
C CYS A 97 6.41 4.86 -12.51
N CYS A 98 6.94 3.83 -11.84
CA CYS A 98 8.28 3.85 -11.26
C CYS A 98 9.39 3.66 -12.30
N ARG A 99 9.06 3.20 -13.51
CA ARG A 99 10.01 2.99 -14.63
C ARG A 99 10.13 4.20 -15.55
N GLU A 100 9.15 5.09 -15.51
CA GLU A 100 9.11 6.37 -16.26
C GLU A 100 9.94 7.49 -15.60
N TRP A 101 10.70 7.18 -14.54
CA TRP A 101 11.65 8.07 -13.86
C TRP A 101 13.08 7.54 -13.94
#